data_AF-A0A1D2QBC8-F1
#
_entry.id   AF-A0A1D2QBC8-F1
#
_cell.length_a   1.000
_cell.length_b   1.000
_cell.length_c   1.000
_cell.angle_alpha   90.00
_cell.angle_beta   90.00
_cell.angle_gamma   90.00
#
_symmetry.space_group_name_H-M   'P 1'
#
loop_
_entity.id
_entity.type
_entity.pdbx_description
1 polymer ?
#
loop_
_entity_poly.entity_id
_entity_poly.type
_entity_poly.pdbx_seq_one_letter_code
_entity_poly.pdbx_strand_id
1 'polypeptide(L)'
;MVRISQSTHLEKVEHILGSGTGTLDFAVKGENEYYTWEGNEDADWTIKDVASIENIEEDRFILYPDGAYFICEVDADADEENSGPVRCWCE
;
A
#
# COMPACT_ATOMS: atom_id res chain seq x y z
N MET A 1 2.27 -6.19 12.64
CA MET A 1 2.55 -5.70 11.27
C MET A 1 3.27 -6.81 10.53
N VAL A 2 2.84 -7.12 9.32
CA VAL A 2 3.40 -8.18 8.47
C VAL A 2 4.20 -7.53 7.36
N ARG A 3 5.51 -7.72 7.34
CA ARG A 3 6.37 -7.18 6.28
C ARG A 3 6.19 -7.96 4.98
N ILE A 4 6.03 -7.25 3.87
CA ILE A 4 6.00 -7.81 2.52
C ILE A 4 7.45 -7.91 2.02
N SER A 5 8.03 -9.12 2.04
CA SER A 5 9.39 -9.40 1.58
C SER A 5 9.45 -10.31 0.35
N GLN A 6 8.31 -10.52 -0.31
CA GLN A 6 8.22 -11.23 -1.58
C GLN A 6 7.00 -10.71 -2.33
N SER A 7 7.00 -10.86 -3.65
CA SER A 7 5.88 -10.44 -4.49
C SER A 7 4.57 -11.04 -3.96
N THR A 8 3.62 -10.16 -3.63
CA THR A 8 2.38 -10.51 -2.92
C THR A 8 1.19 -9.87 -3.63
N HIS A 9 0.10 -10.62 -3.70
CA HIS A 9 -1.19 -10.15 -4.20
C HIS A 9 -2.15 -10.00 -3.02
N LEU A 10 -2.59 -8.78 -2.74
CA LEU A 10 -3.51 -8.44 -1.67
C LEU A 10 -4.88 -8.11 -2.26
N GLU A 11 -5.90 -8.87 -1.86
CA GLU A 11 -7.28 -8.61 -2.22
C GLU A 11 -8.02 -7.93 -1.05
N LYS A 12 -9.08 -7.19 -1.35
CA LYS A 12 -9.97 -6.56 -0.34
C LYS A 12 -9.25 -5.59 0.60
N VAL A 13 -8.34 -4.78 0.05
CA VAL A 13 -7.67 -3.72 0.80
C VAL A 13 -8.65 -2.56 1.03
N GLU A 14 -8.98 -2.27 2.29
CA GLU A 14 -9.98 -1.26 2.68
C GLU A 14 -9.44 0.17 2.52
N HIS A 15 -8.17 0.37 2.87
CA HIS A 15 -7.44 1.63 2.70
C HIS A 15 -5.94 1.39 2.72
N ILE A 16 -5.19 2.37 2.22
CA ILE A 16 -3.73 2.34 2.18
C ILE A 16 -3.22 3.55 2.97
N LEU A 17 -2.31 3.34 3.92
CA LEU A 17 -1.58 4.44 4.54
C LEU A 17 -0.25 4.60 3.83
N GLY A 18 0.05 5.81 3.39
CA GLY A 18 1.36 6.17 2.86
C GLY A 18 2.10 7.09 3.81
N SER A 19 3.42 6.92 3.86
CA SER A 19 4.34 7.89 4.46
C SER A 19 5.19 8.56 3.37
N GLY A 20 5.61 9.80 3.62
CA GLY A 20 6.57 10.52 2.78
C GLY A 20 7.96 9.88 2.74
N THR A 21 8.20 8.84 3.55
CA THR A 21 9.45 8.07 3.59
C THR A 21 9.45 6.84 2.69
N GLY A 22 8.42 6.65 1.84
CA GLY A 22 8.34 5.51 0.91
C GLY A 22 7.74 4.22 1.50
N THR A 23 7.06 4.31 2.66
CA THR A 23 6.36 3.17 3.27
C THR A 23 4.89 3.17 2.87
N LEU A 24 4.36 1.99 2.51
CA LEU A 24 2.94 1.75 2.28
C LEU A 24 2.43 0.65 3.22
N ASP A 25 1.38 0.96 3.99
CA ASP A 25 0.66 0.01 4.82
C ASP A 25 -0.72 -0.29 4.23
N PHE A 26 -1.05 -1.57 4.06
CA PHE A 26 -2.31 -2.04 3.48
C PHE A 26 -3.21 -2.63 4.57
N ALA A 27 -4.40 -2.04 4.78
CA ALA A 27 -5.43 -2.62 5.63
C ALA A 27 -6.26 -3.62 4.82
N VAL A 28 -6.11 -4.92 5.09
CA VAL A 28 -6.88 -5.96 4.40
C VAL A 28 -8.10 -6.36 5.22
N LYS A 29 -9.27 -6.42 4.59
CA LYS A 29 -10.51 -6.79 5.28
C LYS A 29 -10.42 -8.18 5.93
N GLY A 30 -10.67 -8.23 7.23
CA GLY A 30 -10.68 -9.46 8.01
C GLY A 30 -9.33 -9.82 8.62
N GLU A 31 -8.28 -9.09 8.24
CA GLU A 31 -6.96 -9.18 8.85
C GLU A 31 -6.88 -8.20 10.03
N ASN A 32 -6.21 -8.60 11.10
CA ASN A 32 -6.06 -7.76 12.30
C ASN A 32 -4.81 -6.88 12.26
N GLU A 33 -3.95 -7.07 11.25
CA GLU A 33 -2.66 -6.42 11.12
C GLU A 33 -2.51 -5.81 9.72
N TYR A 34 -1.74 -4.72 9.65
CA TYR A 34 -1.34 -4.15 8.37
C TYR A 34 -0.25 -5.01 7.72
N TYR A 35 -0.34 -5.11 6.39
CA TYR A 35 0.79 -5.52 5.57
C TYR A 35 1.61 -4.29 5.23
N THR A 36 2.90 -4.34 5.48
CA THR A 36 3.80 -3.19 5.33
C THR A 36 4.80 -3.47 4.22
N TRP A 37 4.83 -2.58 3.24
CA TRP A 37 5.85 -2.54 2.20
C TRP A 37 6.75 -1.32 2.43
N GLU A 38 8.05 -1.55 2.46
CA GLU A 38 9.07 -0.53 2.69
C GLU A 38 9.85 -0.34 1.38
N GLY A 39 9.52 0.73 0.66
CA GLY A 39 10.20 1.12 -0.57
C GLY A 39 11.43 2.00 -0.32
N ASN A 40 12.31 2.08 -1.31
CA ASN A 40 13.39 3.07 -1.35
C ASN A 40 12.92 4.42 -1.93
N GLU A 41 13.81 5.43 -1.96
CA GLU A 41 13.49 6.78 -2.45
C GLU A 41 13.13 6.82 -3.95
N ASP A 42 13.59 5.83 -4.72
CA ASP A 42 13.32 5.68 -6.16
C ASP A 42 12.17 4.68 -6.44
N ALA A 43 11.46 4.23 -5.40
CA ALA A 43 10.52 3.14 -5.54
C ALA A 43 9.24 3.59 -6.27
N ASP A 44 8.84 2.77 -7.25
CA ASP A 44 7.68 3.08 -8.08
C ASP A 44 6.40 2.53 -7.47
N TRP A 45 5.38 3.37 -7.36
CA TRP A 45 4.05 2.95 -6.96
C TRP A 45 2.97 3.73 -7.70
N THR A 46 1.89 3.04 -8.04
CA THR A 46 0.74 3.60 -8.74
C THR A 46 -0.54 3.09 -8.12
N ILE A 47 -1.36 4.01 -7.59
CA ILE A 47 -2.66 3.70 -7.00
C ILE A 47 -3.72 4.42 -7.83
N LYS A 48 -4.63 3.64 -8.42
CA LYS A 48 -5.75 4.12 -9.25
C LYS A 48 -7.06 4.01 -8.48
N ASP A 49 -8.09 4.66 -9.01
CA ASP A 49 -9.46 4.60 -8.48
C ASP A 49 -9.54 5.03 -7.01
N VAL A 50 -8.83 6.11 -6.67
CA VAL A 50 -8.84 6.72 -5.33
C VAL A 50 -9.99 7.72 -5.26
N ALA A 51 -10.94 7.51 -4.35
CA ALA A 51 -12.03 8.45 -4.10
C ALA A 51 -11.58 9.66 -3.29
N SER A 52 -10.78 9.41 -2.24
CA SER A 52 -10.33 10.46 -1.34
C SER A 52 -8.94 10.18 -0.79
N ILE A 53 -8.26 11.28 -0.48
CA ILE A 53 -6.97 11.30 0.20
C ILE A 53 -7.14 12.15 1.45
N GLU A 54 -6.85 11.57 2.61
CA GLU A 54 -6.89 12.26 3.90
C GLU A 54 -5.47 12.45 4.42
N ASN A 55 -5.08 13.69 4.69
CA ASN A 55 -3.85 13.97 5.43
C ASN A 55 -4.12 13.76 6.92
N ILE A 56 -3.38 12.85 7.55
CA ILE A 56 -3.62 12.45 8.95
C ILE A 56 -2.55 12.96 9.92
N GLU A 57 -1.30 13.06 9.47
CA GLU A 57 -0.16 13.57 10.25
C GLU A 57 0.88 14.21 9.30
N GLU A 58 1.97 14.74 9.88
CA GLU A 58 3.13 15.21 9.12
C GLU A 58 3.66 14.07 8.25
N ASP A 59 3.69 14.30 6.94
CA ASP A 59 4.11 13.34 5.91
C ASP A 59 3.35 12.00 5.90
N ARG A 60 2.11 11.94 6.44
CA ARG A 60 1.27 10.74 6.38
C ARG A 60 -0.10 11.01 5.78
N PHE A 61 -0.55 10.09 4.95
CA PHE A 61 -1.85 10.16 4.30
C PHE A 61 -2.54 8.79 4.25
N ILE A 62 -3.87 8.81 4.19
CA ILE A 62 -4.69 7.63 3.93
C ILE A 62 -5.36 7.79 2.57
N LEU A 63 -5.30 6.73 1.76
CA LEU A 63 -5.96 6.61 0.47
C LEU A 63 -7.17 5.68 0.63
N TYR A 64 -8.35 6.15 0.22
CA TYR A 64 -9.56 5.34 0.20
C TYR A 64 -10.00 5.02 -1.24
N PRO A 65 -10.47 3.79 -1.49
CA PRO A 65 -10.94 3.37 -2.80
C PRO A 65 -12.23 4.08 -3.19
N ASP A 66 -12.41 4.33 -4.50
CA ASP A 66 -13.68 4.75 -5.11
C ASP A 66 -14.70 3.60 -5.13
N GLY A 67 -14.20 2.35 -5.16
CA GLY A 67 -14.98 1.13 -4.97
C GLY A 67 -15.07 0.68 -3.52
N ALA A 68 -15.48 -0.57 -3.31
CA ALA A 68 -15.57 -1.15 -1.97
C ALA A 68 -14.17 -1.44 -1.37
N TYR A 69 -13.22 -1.84 -2.22
CA TYR A 69 -11.87 -2.24 -1.84
C TYR A 69 -10.89 -2.02 -3.00
N PHE A 70 -9.60 -1.88 -2.69
CA PHE A 70 -8.53 -2.07 -3.66
C PHE A 70 -8.12 -3.55 -3.78
N ILE A 71 -7.61 -3.88 -4.97
CA ILE A 71 -6.74 -5.01 -5.23
C ILE A 71 -5.34 -4.44 -5.44
N CYS A 72 -4.34 -5.00 -4.76
CA CYS A 72 -2.96 -4.53 -4.81
C CYS A 72 -2.00 -5.67 -5.21
N GLU A 73 -1.22 -5.44 -6.26
CA GLU A 73 -0.04 -6.20 -6.60
C GLU A 73 1.18 -5.48 -6.05
N VAL A 74 1.89 -6.14 -5.13
CA VAL A 74 3.08 -5.60 -4.48
C VAL A 74 4.27 -6.42 -4.94
N ASP A 75 5.16 -5.83 -5.72
CA ASP A 75 6.45 -6.45 -5.99
C ASP A 75 7.43 -6.10 -4.87
N ALA A 76 8.09 -7.13 -4.35
CA ALA A 76 9.05 -6.99 -3.27
C ALA A 76 10.18 -8.01 -3.41
N ASP A 77 11.39 -7.52 -3.21
CA ASP A 77 12.58 -8.32 -3.02
C ASP A 77 12.74 -8.62 -1.51
N ALA A 78 13.52 -9.64 -1.16
CA ALA A 78 13.60 -10.17 0.21
C ALA A 78 14.10 -9.18 1.29
N ASP A 79 14.53 -7.99 0.89
CA ASP A 79 15.17 -6.98 1.71
C ASP A 79 14.25 -5.76 1.96
N GLU A 80 14.64 -4.94 2.95
CA GLU A 80 14.14 -3.57 3.09
C GLU A 80 14.69 -2.74 1.89
N GLU A 81 14.01 -1.66 1.47
CA GLU A 81 14.39 -0.83 0.30
C GLU A 81 13.87 -1.33 -1.07
N ASN A 82 12.61 -1.76 -1.13
CA ASN A 82 12.00 -2.26 -2.35
C ASN A 82 11.94 -1.19 -3.46
N SER A 83 12.23 -1.58 -4.70
CA SER A 83 12.10 -0.68 -5.86
C SER A 83 10.69 -0.67 -6.48
N GLY A 84 9.81 -1.57 -6.03
CA GLY A 84 8.48 -1.76 -6.59
C GLY A 84 8.49 -2.54 -7.91
N PRO A 85 7.41 -2.48 -8.71
CA PRO A 85 6.28 -1.57 -8.55
C PRO A 85 5.23 -2.06 -7.56
N VAL A 86 4.61 -1.13 -6.83
CA VAL A 86 3.31 -1.35 -6.17
C VAL A 86 2.20 -0.85 -7.07
N ARG A 87 1.19 -1.68 -7.34
CA ARG A 87 0.05 -1.31 -8.18
C ARG A 87 -1.25 -1.65 -7.48
N CYS A 88 -2.09 -0.65 -7.25
CA CYS A 88 -3.42 -0.85 -6.68
C CYS A 88 -4.50 -0.23 -7.57
N TRP A 89 -5.66 -0.87 -7.63
CA TRP A 89 -6.85 -0.42 -8.36
C TRP A 89 -8.13 -0.97 -7.71
N CYS A 90 -9.30 -0.42 -8.03
CA CYS A 90 -10.57 -0.98 -7.57
C CYS A 90 -11.02 -2.12 -8.49
N GLU A 91 -11.66 -3.16 -7.94
CA GLU A 91 -12.36 -4.18 -8.74
C GLU A 91 -13.49 -3.57 -9.59
#